data_AF-A0A8D2JMN8-F1
#
_entry.id   AF-A0A8D2JMN8-F1
#
_cell.length_a   1.000
_cell.length_b   1.000
_cell.length_c   1.000
_cell.angle_alpha   90.00
_cell.angle_beta   90.00
_cell.angle_gamma   90.00
#
_symmetry.space_group_name_H-M   'P 1'
#
loop_
_entity.id
_entity.type
_entity.pdbx_description
1 polymer ?
#
loop_
_entity_poly.entity_id
_entity_poly.type
_entity_poly.pdbx_seq_one_letter_code
_entity_poly.pdbx_strand_id
1 'polypeptide(L)'
;MVSPDSAIATGMCRVLFMGYCIDFDRKRRSDPNFKNRLQERRKKQKLLLAQGEYEKGVDHLTNAIAVCGQPQQLLQVLQETLPPPVFQVLLTKLPTISQRIVSAQSLAEDDVE
;
A
#
# COMPACT_ATOMS: atom_id res chain seq x y z
N MET A 1 22.18 -54.48 -29.63
CA MET A 1 20.83 -55.02 -29.89
C MET A 1 20.03 -54.82 -28.62
N VAL A 2 19.06 -53.91 -28.61
CA VAL A 2 18.22 -53.58 -27.44
C VAL A 2 16.97 -54.46 -27.53
N SER A 3 16.78 -55.35 -26.57
CA SER A 3 15.65 -56.30 -26.55
C SER A 3 14.31 -55.57 -26.44
N PRO A 4 13.25 -56.04 -27.12
CA PRO A 4 11.94 -55.36 -27.17
C PRO A 4 11.30 -55.17 -25.79
N ASP A 5 11.61 -56.02 -24.80
CA ASP A 5 11.10 -55.90 -23.42
C ASP A 5 11.58 -54.62 -22.70
N SER A 6 12.79 -54.15 -23.02
CA SER A 6 13.35 -52.94 -22.42
C SER A 6 12.75 -51.64 -23.00
N ALA A 7 12.25 -51.70 -24.24
CA ALA A 7 11.54 -50.59 -24.87
C ALA A 7 10.16 -50.40 -24.22
N ILE A 8 9.47 -51.49 -23.88
CA ILE A 8 8.18 -51.47 -23.18
C ILE A 8 8.33 -50.94 -21.74
N ALA A 9 9.36 -51.38 -21.02
CA ALA A 9 9.62 -50.95 -19.65
C ALA A 9 9.88 -49.43 -19.52
N THR A 10 10.62 -48.83 -20.46
CA THR A 10 10.93 -47.40 -20.44
C THR A 10 9.69 -46.54 -20.72
N GLY A 11 8.77 -47.02 -21.56
CA GLY A 11 7.50 -46.36 -21.85
C GLY A 11 6.59 -46.28 -20.62
N MET A 12 6.43 -47.39 -19.89
CA MET A 12 5.56 -47.46 -18.70
C MET A 12 6.02 -46.54 -17.57
N CYS A 13 7.33 -46.48 -17.30
CA CYS A 13 7.88 -45.57 -16.30
C CYS A 13 7.59 -44.10 -16.63
N ARG A 14 7.67 -43.69 -17.91
CA ARG A 14 7.37 -42.32 -18.32
C ARG A 14 5.89 -41.97 -18.16
N VAL A 15 4.97 -42.88 -18.49
CA VAL A 15 3.52 -42.64 -18.37
C VAL A 15 3.09 -42.55 -16.92
N LEU A 16 3.59 -43.45 -16.05
CA LEU A 16 3.29 -43.42 -14.62
C LEU A 16 3.84 -42.14 -13.96
N PHE A 17 5.06 -41.74 -14.31
CA PHE A 17 5.66 -40.52 -13.79
C PHE A 17 4.91 -39.27 -14.25
N MET A 18 4.57 -39.17 -15.55
CA MET A 18 3.78 -38.04 -16.06
C MET A 18 2.38 -38.00 -15.45
N GLY A 19 1.71 -39.15 -15.29
CA GLY A 19 0.43 -39.24 -14.60
C GLY A 19 0.51 -38.76 -13.15
N TYR A 20 1.56 -39.16 -12.42
CA TYR A 20 1.82 -38.69 -11.06
C TYR A 20 2.10 -37.17 -11.01
N CYS A 21 2.89 -36.64 -11.95
CA CYS A 21 3.15 -35.20 -12.03
C CYS A 21 1.88 -34.39 -12.32
N ILE A 22 1.00 -34.89 -13.19
CA ILE A 22 -0.27 -34.23 -13.52
C ILE A 22 -1.24 -34.29 -12.34
N ASP A 23 -1.37 -35.44 -11.67
CA ASP A 23 -2.20 -35.58 -10.47
C ASP A 23 -1.72 -34.66 -9.34
N PHE A 24 -0.41 -34.59 -9.13
CA PHE A 24 0.18 -33.71 -8.13
C PHE A 24 -0.01 -32.23 -8.46
N ASP A 25 0.16 -31.80 -9.71
CA ASP A 25 -0.12 -30.41 -10.12
C ASP A 25 -1.60 -30.06 -9.94
N ARG A 26 -2.50 -31.01 -10.22
CA ARG A 26 -3.94 -30.87 -9.97
C ARG A 26 -4.23 -30.77 -8.47
N LYS A 27 -3.58 -31.58 -7.63
CA LYS A 27 -3.71 -31.54 -6.16
C LYS A 27 -3.22 -30.20 -5.61
N ARG A 28 -2.11 -29.69 -6.13
CA ARG A 28 -1.54 -28.38 -5.74
C ARG A 28 -2.41 -27.19 -6.15
N ARG A 29 -3.10 -27.25 -7.31
CA ARG A 29 -4.03 -26.20 -7.75
C ARG A 29 -5.41 -26.28 -7.09
N SER A 30 -5.74 -27.39 -6.43
CA SER A 30 -7.04 -27.62 -5.79
C SER A 30 -7.17 -26.99 -4.40
N ASP A 31 -6.14 -26.27 -3.91
CA ASP A 31 -6.23 -25.55 -2.64
C ASP A 31 -7.24 -24.39 -2.74
N PRO A 32 -8.45 -24.51 -2.14
CA PRO A 32 -9.49 -23.48 -2.25
C PRO A 32 -9.07 -22.16 -1.61
N ASN A 33 -8.02 -22.20 -0.77
CA ASN A 33 -7.49 -21.05 -0.06
C ASN A 33 -6.54 -20.19 -0.90
N PHE A 34 -6.01 -20.64 -2.03
CA PHE A 34 -5.03 -19.85 -2.81
C PHE A 34 -5.61 -18.49 -3.26
N LYS A 35 -6.86 -18.50 -3.74
CA LYS A 35 -7.58 -17.29 -4.15
C LYS A 35 -7.84 -16.36 -2.95
N ASN A 36 -8.19 -16.92 -1.80
CA ASN A 36 -8.44 -16.16 -0.58
C ASN A 36 -7.16 -15.45 -0.12
N ARG A 37 -6.00 -16.11 -0.16
CA ARG A 37 -4.70 -15.51 0.17
C ARG A 37 -4.32 -14.39 -0.79
N LEU A 38 -4.58 -14.54 -2.10
CA LEU A 38 -4.36 -13.47 -3.08
C LEU A 38 -5.29 -12.28 -2.86
N GLN A 39 -6.57 -12.54 -2.60
CA GLN A 39 -7.53 -11.48 -2.31
C GLN A 39 -7.19 -10.75 -1.01
N GLU A 40 -6.79 -11.47 0.04
CA GLU A 40 -6.36 -10.88 1.30
C GLU A 40 -5.14 -9.96 1.11
N ARG A 41 -4.13 -10.41 0.34
CA ARG A 41 -2.96 -9.59 0.00
C ARG A 41 -3.35 -8.33 -0.79
N ARG A 42 -4.23 -8.45 -1.79
CA ARG A 42 -4.72 -7.30 -2.57
C ARG A 42 -5.51 -6.31 -1.71
N LYS A 43 -6.35 -6.79 -0.79
CA LYS A 43 -7.10 -5.93 0.15
C LYS A 43 -6.16 -5.18 1.09
N LYS A 44 -5.17 -5.86 1.66
CA LYS A 44 -4.12 -5.25 2.50
C LYS A 44 -3.34 -4.19 1.73
N GLN A 45 -2.94 -4.49 0.48
CA GLN A 45 -2.23 -3.53 -0.37
C GLN A 45 -3.08 -2.28 -0.67
N LYS A 46 -4.36 -2.43 -1.02
CA LYS A 46 -5.24 -1.28 -1.27
C LYS A 46 -5.46 -0.43 -0.02
N LEU A 47 -5.58 -1.03 1.15
CA LEU A 47 -5.71 -0.31 2.42
C LEU A 47 -4.44 0.51 2.72
N LEU A 48 -3.27 -0.11 2.56
CA LEU A 48 -1.98 0.58 2.76
C LEU A 48 -1.74 1.69 1.73
N LEU A 49 -2.12 1.47 0.47
CA LEU A 49 -2.03 2.50 -0.58
C LEU A 49 -2.96 3.68 -0.28
N ALA A 50 -4.22 3.42 0.07
CA ALA A 50 -5.15 4.47 0.46
C ALA A 50 -4.61 5.25 1.68
N GLN A 51 -4.13 4.56 2.72
CA GLN A 51 -3.51 5.20 3.89
C GLN A 51 -2.26 6.02 3.53
N GLY A 52 -1.41 5.50 2.63
CA GLY A 52 -0.19 6.18 2.20
C GLY A 52 -0.44 7.41 1.34
N GLU A 53 -1.50 7.42 0.53
CA GLU A 53 -1.94 8.61 -0.21
C GLU A 53 -2.50 9.68 0.73
N TYR A 54 -3.24 9.29 1.78
CA TYR A 54 -3.73 10.23 2.78
C TYR A 54 -2.59 10.87 3.58
N GLU A 55 -1.63 10.08 4.08
CA GLU A 55 -0.48 10.63 4.82
C GLU A 55 0.32 11.62 3.96
N LYS A 56 0.65 11.26 2.72
CA LYS A 56 1.37 12.16 1.81
C LYS A 56 0.56 13.41 1.47
N GLY A 57 -0.74 13.27 1.22
CA GLY A 57 -1.64 14.40 0.96
C GLY A 57 -1.73 15.34 2.17
N VAL A 58 -1.84 14.78 3.38
CA VAL A 58 -1.83 15.52 4.64
C VAL A 58 -0.51 16.25 4.86
N ASP A 59 0.64 15.61 4.58
CA ASP A 59 1.95 16.24 4.71
C ASP A 59 2.10 17.44 3.75
N HIS A 60 1.65 17.31 2.50
CA HIS A 60 1.64 18.42 1.54
C HIS A 60 0.71 19.55 1.95
N LEU A 61 -0.49 19.22 2.44
CA LEU A 61 -1.43 20.21 2.95
C LEU A 61 -0.84 20.94 4.16
N THR A 62 -0.17 20.23 5.07
CA THR A 62 0.42 20.87 6.25
C THR A 62 1.58 21.81 5.89
N ASN A 63 2.41 21.43 4.92
CA ASN A 63 3.44 22.31 4.37
C ASN A 63 2.86 23.53 3.65
N ALA A 64 1.74 23.38 2.93
CA ALA A 64 1.06 24.52 2.29
C ALA A 64 0.44 25.47 3.32
N ILE A 65 -0.25 24.92 4.34
CA ILE A 65 -0.81 25.69 5.45
C ILE A 65 0.29 26.45 6.20
N ALA A 66 1.49 25.86 6.35
CA ALA A 66 2.63 26.51 6.99
C ALA A 66 3.11 27.79 6.28
N VAL A 67 2.88 27.89 4.97
CA VAL A 67 3.27 29.03 4.15
C VAL A 67 2.12 30.03 3.99
N CYS A 68 0.87 29.60 4.20
CA CYS A 68 -0.28 30.48 4.16
C CYS A 68 -0.37 31.35 5.43
N GLY A 69 -0.22 32.67 5.30
CA GLY A 69 -0.33 33.64 6.40
C GLY A 69 -1.72 33.72 7.08
N GLN A 70 -2.73 32.99 6.60
CA GLN A 70 -4.05 32.85 7.23
C GLN A 70 -4.52 31.39 7.24
N PRO A 71 -4.31 30.63 8.34
CA PRO A 71 -4.71 29.23 8.42
C PRO A 71 -6.22 29.03 8.62
N GLN A 72 -6.94 30.04 9.14
CA GLN A 72 -8.34 29.90 9.57
C GLN A 72 -9.34 29.73 8.41
N GLN A 73 -9.21 30.50 7.34
CA GLN A 73 -10.11 30.41 6.18
C GLN A 73 -9.89 29.11 5.40
N LEU A 74 -8.63 28.67 5.29
CA LEU A 74 -8.25 27.46 4.58
C LEU A 74 -8.76 26.21 5.30
N LEU A 75 -8.71 26.19 6.65
CA LEU A 75 -9.22 25.07 7.45
C LEU A 75 -10.71 24.79 7.19
N GLN A 76 -11.51 25.84 7.00
CA GLN A 76 -12.95 25.74 6.78
C GLN A 76 -13.29 25.12 5.42
N VAL A 77 -12.52 25.47 4.37
CA VAL A 77 -12.70 24.89 3.03
C VAL A 77 -12.20 23.43 2.98
N LEU A 78 -11.10 23.11 3.68
CA LEU A 78 -10.63 21.73 3.79
C LEU A 78 -11.65 20.83 4.50
N GLN A 79 -12.37 21.35 5.49
CA GLN A 79 -13.38 20.59 6.24
C GLN A 79 -14.58 20.20 5.37
N GLU A 80 -14.97 21.04 4.42
CA GLU A 80 -16.06 20.77 3.46
C GLU A 80 -15.66 19.81 2.33
N THR A 81 -14.37 19.78 1.98
CA THR A 81 -13.88 19.06 0.80
C THR A 81 -13.24 17.70 1.12
N LEU A 82 -12.83 17.47 2.37
CA LEU A 82 -12.12 16.24 2.75
C LEU A 82 -12.97 15.30 3.61
N PRO A 83 -12.87 13.98 3.40
CA PRO A 83 -13.50 12.99 4.26
C PRO A 83 -13.05 13.12 5.73
N PRO A 84 -13.94 12.92 6.71
CA PRO A 84 -13.63 13.00 8.15
C PRO A 84 -12.36 12.27 8.62
N PRO A 85 -11.99 11.06 8.11
CA PRO A 85 -10.78 10.38 8.55
C PRO A 85 -9.48 11.09 8.14
N VAL A 86 -9.45 11.83 7.03
CA VAL A 86 -8.26 12.55 6.55
C VAL A 86 -8.00 13.80 7.40
N PHE A 87 -9.08 14.47 7.78
CA PHE A 87 -9.01 15.67 8.62
C PHE A 87 -8.48 15.37 10.02
N GLN A 88 -8.83 14.23 10.61
CA GLN A 88 -8.27 13.84 11.91
C GLN A 88 -6.76 13.60 11.85
N VAL A 89 -6.28 12.94 10.79
CA VAL A 89 -4.85 12.73 10.56
C VAL A 89 -4.15 14.08 10.40
N LEU A 90 -4.72 15.00 9.62
CA LEU A 90 -4.25 16.38 9.48
C LEU A 90 -4.15 17.10 10.83
N LEU A 91 -5.21 17.06 11.65
CA LEU A 91 -5.23 17.69 12.97
C LEU A 91 -4.16 17.13 13.93
N THR A 92 -3.79 15.86 13.83
CA THR A 92 -2.70 15.29 14.65
C THR A 92 -1.31 15.74 14.21
N LYS A 93 -1.12 16.10 12.94
CA LYS A 93 0.17 16.56 12.36
C LYS A 93 0.35 18.08 12.44
N LEU A 94 -0.76 18.82 12.47
CA LEU A 94 -0.78 20.28 12.59
C LEU A 94 -0.06 20.86 13.83
N PRO A 95 -0.21 20.36 15.07
CA PRO A 95 0.44 20.98 16.24
C PRO A 95 1.97 20.90 16.18
N THR A 96 2.54 19.84 15.60
CA THR A 96 3.99 19.70 15.41
C THR A 96 4.54 20.74 14.43
N ILE A 97 3.75 21.13 13.43
CA ILE A 97 4.16 22.12 12.43
C ILE A 97 3.83 23.55 12.88
N SER A 98 2.71 23.77 13.57
CA SER A 98 2.37 25.05 14.21
C SER A 98 3.46 25.52 15.17
N GLN A 99 4.03 24.62 15.99
CA GLN A 99 5.15 24.97 16.86
C GLN A 99 6.40 25.39 16.07
N ARG A 100 6.70 24.71 14.95
CA ARG A 100 7.83 25.08 14.08
C ARG A 100 7.62 26.41 13.37
N ILE A 101 6.40 26.70 12.93
CA ILE A 101 6.06 27.97 12.28
C ILE A 101 6.21 29.11 13.26
N VAL A 102 5.67 28.99 14.48
CA VAL A 102 5.81 30.05 15.52
C VAL A 102 7.28 30.28 15.87
N SER A 103 8.09 29.22 15.97
CA SER A 103 9.54 29.35 16.21
C SER A 103 10.37 29.84 15.01
N ALA A 104 9.90 29.62 13.78
CA ALA A 104 10.57 30.08 12.56
C ALA A 104 10.15 31.50 12.15
N GLN A 105 8.91 31.89 12.46
CA GLN A 105 8.37 33.23 12.23
C GLN A 105 8.96 34.25 13.21
N SER A 106 9.27 33.83 14.45
CA SER A 106 9.96 34.71 15.43
C SER A 106 11.38 35.13 15.03
N LEU A 107 11.92 34.65 13.90
CA LEU A 107 13.24 35.01 13.38
C LEU A 107 13.18 35.90 12.11
N ALA A 108 12.00 36.22 11.58
CA ALA A 108 11.85 36.93 10.31
C ALA A 108 11.21 38.33 10.42
N GLU A 109 11.00 38.87 11.63
CA GLU A 109 10.39 40.19 11.84
C GLU A 109 11.32 41.26 12.44
N ASP A 110 12.65 41.02 12.51
CA ASP A 110 13.63 41.97 13.11
C ASP A 110 14.76 42.41 12.15
N ASP A 111 14.50 42.53 10.84
CA ASP A 111 15.47 43.12 9.90
C ASP A 111 14.79 43.95 8.79
N VAL A 112 13.91 44.87 9.22
CA VAL A 112 13.57 46.08 8.47
C VAL A 112 13.70 47.26 9.43
N GLU A 113 14.94 47.70 9.65
CA GLU A 113 15.31 49.12 9.77
C GLU A 113 16.78 49.33 9.36
#